data_AF-A0A2D9CAP8-F1
#
_entry.id   AF-A0A2D9CAP8-F1
#
_cell.length_a   1.000
_cell.length_b   1.000
_cell.length_c   1.000
_cell.angle_alpha   90.00
_cell.angle_beta   90.00
_cell.angle_gamma   90.00
#
_symmetry.space_group_name_H-M   'P 1'
#
loop_
_entity.id
_entity.type
_entity.pdbx_description
1 polymer ?
#
loop_
_entity_poly.entity_id
_entity_poly.type
_entity_poly.pdbx_seq_one_letter_code
_entity_poly.pdbx_strand_id
1 'polypeptide(L)'
;MTLNDKREPMQCSKCGNKPKVKGNSYCVLCKREYQRKHKLSPENLMLKSAKKRATAKGLPFDLDVSDIVIPEQCPVLAIPLFKGKGVACDNSPALDRITPNKGYVKGNVAVISTRANRIKSNATYEEIQMVADWVKAN
;
A
#
# COMPACT_ATOMS: atom_id res chain seq x y z
N MET A 1 18.41 -53.81 5.64
CA MET A 1 17.53 -53.17 6.63
C MET A 1 17.46 -51.68 6.31
N THR A 2 16.48 -51.25 5.51
CA THR A 2 16.28 -49.83 5.23
C THR A 2 15.47 -49.23 6.37
N LEU A 3 16.13 -48.40 7.19
CA LEU A 3 15.45 -47.57 8.18
C LEU A 3 14.55 -46.60 7.42
N ASN A 4 13.25 -46.85 7.49
CA ASN A 4 12.22 -45.91 7.06
C ASN A 4 12.40 -44.59 7.83
N ASP A 5 13.06 -43.60 7.21
CA ASP A 5 13.05 -42.20 7.65
C ASP A 5 11.62 -41.66 7.50
N LYS A 6 10.75 -42.04 8.43
CA LYS A 6 9.44 -41.42 8.60
C LYS A 6 9.68 -40.06 9.23
N ARG A 7 10.15 -39.09 8.44
CA ARG A 7 10.25 -37.69 8.88
C ARG A 7 8.93 -37.28 9.49
N GLU A 8 8.99 -36.84 10.74
CA GLU A 8 7.81 -36.44 11.49
C GLU A 8 6.97 -35.44 10.68
N PRO A 9 5.63 -35.54 10.73
CA PRO A 9 4.77 -34.66 9.97
C PRO A 9 5.03 -33.21 10.43
N MET A 10 5.42 -32.35 9.49
CA MET A 10 5.65 -30.93 9.74
C MET A 10 4.47 -30.33 10.51
N GLN A 11 4.75 -29.73 11.67
CA GLN A 11 3.76 -29.14 12.56
C GLN A 11 3.73 -27.61 12.42
N CYS A 12 2.58 -27.01 12.73
CA CYS A 12 2.48 -25.56 12.80
C CYS A 12 3.41 -25.01 13.89
N SER A 13 4.31 -24.11 13.52
CA SER A 13 5.28 -23.45 14.41
C SER A 13 4.65 -22.57 15.49
N LYS A 14 3.32 -22.35 15.46
CA LYS A 14 2.60 -21.55 16.47
C LYS A 14 1.77 -22.38 17.44
N CYS A 15 1.10 -23.43 16.97
CA CYS A 15 0.13 -24.18 17.79
C CYS A 15 0.28 -25.71 17.70
N GLY A 16 1.30 -26.23 17.02
CA GLY A 16 1.54 -27.67 16.87
C GLY A 16 0.59 -28.40 15.91
N ASN A 17 -0.55 -27.80 15.52
CA ASN A 17 -1.49 -28.44 14.60
C ASN A 17 -0.88 -28.74 13.22
N LYS A 18 -1.28 -29.85 12.60
CA LYS A 18 -0.85 -30.22 11.25
C LYS A 18 -1.30 -29.15 10.22
N PRO A 19 -0.38 -28.56 9.45
CA PRO A 19 -0.73 -27.65 8.37
C PRO A 19 -1.54 -28.34 7.29
N LYS A 20 -2.53 -27.63 6.71
CA LYS A 20 -3.38 -28.16 5.62
C LYS A 20 -2.60 -28.38 4.31
N VAL A 21 -1.49 -27.67 4.13
CA VAL A 21 -0.60 -27.77 2.96
C VAL A 21 0.78 -28.18 3.46
N LYS A 22 1.34 -29.25 2.89
CA LYS A 22 2.69 -29.76 3.21
C LYS A 22 3.72 -28.68 2.88
N GLY A 23 4.60 -28.36 3.83
CA GLY A 23 5.63 -27.30 3.68
C GLY A 23 5.28 -25.95 4.32
N ASN A 24 4.04 -25.72 4.77
CA ASN A 24 3.67 -24.49 5.46
C ASN A 24 4.10 -24.51 6.94
N SER A 25 4.72 -23.42 7.41
CA SER A 25 5.06 -23.22 8.84
C SER A 25 3.85 -22.96 9.74
N TYR A 26 2.68 -22.58 9.20
CA TYR A 26 1.48 -22.30 9.98
C TYR A 26 0.27 -23.13 9.54
N CYS A 27 -0.58 -23.53 10.51
CA CYS A 27 -1.91 -24.06 10.22
C CYS A 27 -2.84 -22.96 9.69
N VAL A 28 -3.97 -23.33 9.08
CA VAL A 28 -4.91 -22.36 8.47
C VAL A 28 -5.42 -21.34 9.49
N LEU A 29 -5.73 -21.77 10.72
CA LEU A 29 -6.25 -20.90 11.77
C LEU A 29 -5.19 -19.92 12.25
N CYS A 30 -4.00 -20.40 12.61
CA CYS A 30 -2.89 -19.54 13.03
C CYS A 30 -2.42 -18.62 11.90
N LYS A 31 -2.46 -19.06 10.64
CA LYS A 31 -2.18 -18.21 9.48
C LYS A 31 -3.23 -17.10 9.35
N ARG A 32 -4.52 -17.41 9.47
CA ARG A 32 -5.61 -16.41 9.44
C ARG A 32 -5.54 -15.44 10.61
N GLU A 33 -5.23 -15.92 11.80
CA GLU A 33 -5.09 -15.12 13.00
C GLU A 33 -3.85 -14.22 12.93
N TYR A 34 -2.71 -14.75 12.47
CA TYR A 34 -1.52 -13.97 12.15
C TYR A 34 -1.84 -12.92 11.09
N GLN A 35 -2.50 -13.29 9.99
CA GLN A 35 -2.94 -12.36 8.96
C GLN A 35 -3.92 -11.32 9.48
N ARG A 36 -4.77 -11.65 10.48
CA ARG A 36 -5.72 -10.74 11.13
C ARG A 36 -5.03 -9.76 12.08
N LYS A 37 -4.13 -10.27 12.92
CA LYS A 37 -3.34 -9.53 13.92
C LYS A 37 -2.27 -8.66 13.27
N HIS A 38 -1.69 -9.16 12.19
CA HIS A 38 -0.76 -8.48 11.31
C HIS A 38 -1.42 -8.09 9.98
N LYS A 39 -2.73 -7.79 9.99
CA LYS A 39 -3.34 -7.05 8.88
C LYS A 39 -2.55 -5.74 8.85
N LEU A 40 -1.63 -5.63 7.88
CA LEU A 40 -0.91 -4.39 7.67
C LEU A 40 -1.96 -3.31 7.55
N SER A 41 -1.90 -2.34 8.47
CA SER A 41 -2.80 -1.20 8.43
C SER A 41 -2.72 -0.55 7.04
N PRO A 42 -3.77 0.15 6.58
CA PRO A 42 -3.73 0.85 5.30
C PRO A 42 -2.44 1.69 5.10
N GLU A 43 -1.98 2.35 6.17
CA GLU A 43 -0.75 3.12 6.25
C GLU A 43 0.49 2.23 6.01
N ASN A 44 0.60 1.08 6.68
CA ASN A 44 1.69 0.13 6.47
C ASN A 44 1.72 -0.42 5.04
N LEU A 45 0.54 -0.67 4.45
CA LEU A 45 0.45 -1.10 3.05
C LEU A 45 0.91 0.01 2.09
N MET A 46 0.53 1.26 2.37
CA MET A 46 0.98 2.42 1.62
C MET A 46 2.50 2.62 1.74
N LEU A 47 3.05 2.53 2.95
CA LEU A 47 4.49 2.66 3.20
C LEU A 47 5.28 1.62 2.40
N LYS A 48 4.86 0.35 2.47
CA LYS A 48 5.48 -0.74 1.70
C LYS A 48 5.42 -0.48 0.20
N SER A 49 4.27 -0.02 -0.29
CA SER A 49 4.06 0.27 -1.72
C SER A 49 4.87 1.48 -2.18
N ALA A 50 4.99 2.50 -1.33
CA ALA A 50 5.82 3.69 -1.56
C ALA A 50 7.31 3.32 -1.61
N LYS A 51 7.79 2.52 -0.66
CA LYS A 51 9.19 2.02 -0.66
C LYS A 51 9.51 1.27 -1.94
N LYS A 52 8.62 0.36 -2.38
CA LYS A 52 8.77 -0.34 -3.67
C LYS A 52 8.84 0.63 -4.86
N ARG A 53 7.96 1.63 -4.92
CA ARG A 53 7.97 2.66 -5.98
C ARG A 53 9.23 3.52 -5.95
N ALA A 54 9.73 3.86 -4.76
CA ALA A 54 10.95 4.65 -4.59
C ALA A 54 12.16 3.91 -5.13
N THR A 55 12.35 2.65 -4.71
CA THR A 55 13.43 1.78 -5.18
C THR A 55 13.39 1.60 -6.69
N ALA A 56 12.21 1.29 -7.26
CA ALA A 56 12.06 1.08 -8.70
C ALA A 56 12.39 2.32 -9.55
N LYS A 57 12.27 3.52 -8.97
CA LYS A 57 12.51 4.80 -9.65
C LYS A 57 13.81 5.48 -9.21
N GLY A 58 14.63 4.84 -8.37
CA GLY A 58 15.85 5.45 -7.83
C GLY A 58 15.60 6.72 -7.01
N LEU A 59 14.46 6.82 -6.32
CA LEU A 59 14.08 8.02 -5.56
C LEU A 59 14.49 7.91 -4.08
N PRO A 60 14.79 9.06 -3.44
CA PRO A 60 14.96 9.12 -1.99
C PRO A 60 13.72 8.56 -1.25
N PHE A 61 13.99 7.86 -0.14
CA PHE A 61 12.96 7.32 0.74
C PHE A 61 13.35 7.52 2.21
N ASP A 62 12.59 8.36 2.91
CA ASP A 62 12.70 8.64 4.33
C ASP A 62 11.29 8.88 4.90
N LEU A 63 10.54 7.79 5.03
CA LEU A 63 9.23 7.78 5.67
C LEU A 63 9.15 6.63 6.65
N ASP A 64 8.44 6.89 7.74
CA ASP A 64 7.90 5.88 8.63
C ASP A 64 6.36 5.83 8.53
N VAL A 65 5.73 4.93 9.27
CA VAL A 65 4.27 4.75 9.20
C VAL A 65 3.51 5.96 9.75
N SER A 66 4.10 6.72 10.67
CA SER A 66 3.46 7.88 11.30
C SER A 66 3.39 9.09 10.37
N ASP A 67 4.25 9.14 9.35
CA ASP A 67 4.20 10.15 8.29
C ASP A 67 3.02 9.95 7.32
N ILE A 68 2.29 8.84 7.41
CA ILE A 68 1.15 8.52 6.54
C ILE A 68 -0.16 8.73 7.30
N VAL A 69 -0.74 9.91 7.10
CA VAL A 69 -2.07 10.26 7.63
C VAL A 69 -3.10 10.10 6.51
N ILE A 70 -4.10 9.25 6.73
CA ILE A 70 -5.22 9.05 5.80
C ILE A 70 -6.39 9.93 6.26
N PRO A 71 -6.69 11.04 5.57
CA PRO A 71 -7.82 11.88 5.94
C PRO A 71 -9.16 11.22 5.57
N GLU A 72 -10.25 11.65 6.20
CA GLU A 72 -11.60 11.18 5.83
C GLU A 72 -12.03 11.67 4.45
N GLN A 73 -11.51 12.83 4.03
CA GLN A 73 -11.80 13.45 2.74
C GLN A 73 -10.51 13.75 1.97
N CYS A 74 -10.57 13.64 0.65
CA CYS A 74 -9.47 13.98 -0.24
C CYS A 74 -9.19 15.48 -0.18
N PRO A 75 -7.99 15.93 0.20
CA PRO A 75 -7.70 17.36 0.36
C PRO A 75 -7.73 18.14 -0.97
N VAL A 76 -7.64 17.45 -2.12
CA VAL A 76 -7.66 18.07 -3.45
C VAL A 76 -9.06 18.20 -4.05
N LEU A 77 -9.92 17.19 -3.87
CA LEU A 77 -11.22 17.09 -4.56
C LEU A 77 -12.42 17.13 -3.61
N ALA A 78 -12.20 17.23 -2.30
CA ALA A 78 -13.24 17.22 -1.26
C ALA A 78 -14.21 16.02 -1.32
N ILE A 79 -13.77 14.88 -1.87
CA ILE A 79 -14.54 13.63 -1.90
C ILE A 79 -14.16 12.71 -0.72
N PRO A 80 -15.08 11.88 -0.18
CA PRO A 80 -14.75 10.94 0.89
C PRO A 80 -13.71 9.91 0.43
N LEU A 81 -12.75 9.57 1.29
CA LEU A 81 -11.77 8.52 1.03
C LEU A 81 -12.23 7.20 1.63
N PHE A 82 -12.29 6.16 0.81
CA PHE A 82 -12.63 4.81 1.26
C PHE A 82 -12.02 3.74 0.36
N LYS A 83 -11.81 2.56 0.93
CA LYS A 83 -11.27 1.42 0.18
C LYS A 83 -12.35 0.81 -0.72
N GLY A 84 -12.04 0.65 -2.01
CA GLY A 84 -12.90 -0.09 -2.93
C GLY A 84 -13.04 -1.58 -2.59
N LYS A 85 -14.14 -2.20 -3.05
CA LYS A 85 -14.40 -3.63 -2.85
C LYS A 85 -13.56 -4.45 -3.84
N GLY A 86 -12.51 -5.10 -3.35
CA GLY A 86 -11.64 -5.99 -4.14
C GLY A 86 -10.61 -5.25 -5.02
N VAL A 87 -11.01 -4.14 -5.65
CA VAL A 87 -10.16 -3.31 -6.51
C VAL A 87 -10.15 -1.86 -6.03
N ALA A 88 -9.08 -1.13 -6.38
CA ALA A 88 -9.02 0.31 -6.14
C ALA A 88 -10.10 1.03 -6.97
N CYS A 89 -10.74 2.01 -6.35
CA CYS A 89 -11.70 2.90 -7.00
C CYS A 89 -11.20 4.34 -6.93
N ASP A 90 -11.91 5.27 -7.55
CA ASP A 90 -11.53 6.68 -7.60
C ASP A 90 -11.37 7.33 -6.23
N ASN A 91 -12.18 6.92 -5.24
CA ASN A 91 -12.12 7.35 -3.84
C ASN A 91 -11.06 6.62 -3.01
N SER A 92 -10.35 5.64 -3.58
CA SER A 92 -9.34 4.89 -2.84
C SER A 92 -8.17 5.81 -2.46
N PRO A 93 -7.72 5.78 -1.19
CA PRO A 93 -6.66 6.65 -0.74
C PRO A 93 -5.31 6.18 -1.32
N ALA A 94 -4.51 7.12 -1.78
CA ALA A 94 -3.24 6.89 -2.46
C ALA A 94 -2.18 7.84 -1.90
N LEU A 95 -1.03 7.29 -1.48
CA LEU A 95 0.11 8.09 -1.05
C LEU A 95 0.82 8.66 -2.28
N ASP A 96 0.77 9.98 -2.43
CA ASP A 96 1.39 10.73 -3.53
C ASP A 96 2.51 11.66 -3.04
N ARG A 97 3.41 12.02 -3.96
CA ARG A 97 4.51 12.97 -3.71
C ARG A 97 4.07 14.37 -4.13
N ILE A 98 4.21 15.35 -3.24
CA ILE A 98 3.88 16.75 -3.52
C ILE A 98 4.78 17.27 -4.65
N THR A 99 6.10 17.25 -4.45
CA THR A 99 7.08 17.48 -5.50
C THR A 99 7.60 16.13 -6.02
N PRO A 100 7.36 15.75 -7.30
CA PRO A 100 7.73 14.44 -7.82
C PRO A 100 9.21 14.08 -7.62
N ASN A 101 10.12 15.03 -7.86
CA ASN A 101 11.58 14.78 -7.87
C ASN A 101 12.20 14.68 -6.47
N LYS A 102 11.50 15.12 -5.40
CA LYS A 102 12.01 15.07 -4.02
C LYS A 102 11.88 13.67 -3.37
N GLY A 103 11.26 12.71 -4.05
CA GLY A 103 11.09 11.34 -3.53
C GLY A 103 10.02 11.22 -2.44
N TYR A 104 10.04 10.12 -1.70
CA TYR A 104 9.13 9.83 -0.60
C TYR A 104 9.83 10.17 0.72
N VAL A 105 9.80 11.44 1.10
CA VAL A 105 10.48 11.96 2.30
C VAL A 105 9.49 12.74 3.15
N LYS A 106 9.79 12.89 4.44
CA LYS A 106 8.98 13.67 5.40
C LYS A 106 8.65 15.05 4.84
N GLY A 107 7.39 15.45 4.94
CA GLY A 107 6.89 16.72 4.42
C GLY A 107 6.73 16.84 2.89
N ASN A 108 7.09 15.80 2.11
CA ASN A 108 6.88 15.78 0.64
C ASN A 108 5.81 14.76 0.20
N VAL A 109 4.98 14.27 1.12
CA VAL A 109 3.94 13.29 0.80
C VAL A 109 2.59 13.69 1.35
N ALA A 110 1.53 13.27 0.66
CA ALA A 110 0.16 13.41 1.11
C ALA A 110 -0.67 12.21 0.66
N VAL A 111 -1.70 11.87 1.42
CA VAL A 111 -2.71 10.90 1.00
C VAL A 111 -3.83 11.64 0.28
N ILE A 112 -4.01 11.36 -1.00
CA ILE A 112 -5.06 11.92 -1.85
C ILE A 112 -5.89 10.80 -2.47
N SER A 113 -7.02 11.14 -3.10
CA SER A 113 -7.81 10.14 -3.82
C SER A 113 -7.05 9.61 -5.04
N THR A 114 -7.30 8.36 -5.42
CA THR A 114 -6.75 7.76 -6.65
C THR A 114 -7.11 8.59 -7.89
N ARG A 115 -8.31 9.17 -7.91
CA ARG A 115 -8.74 10.12 -8.95
C ARG A 115 -7.86 11.37 -8.99
N ALA A 116 -7.65 12.05 -7.86
CA ALA A 116 -6.77 13.22 -7.78
C ALA A 116 -5.33 12.89 -8.20
N ASN A 117 -4.81 11.75 -7.74
CA ASN A 117 -3.49 11.26 -8.12
C ASN A 117 -3.39 10.99 -9.63
N ARG A 118 -4.45 10.49 -10.27
CA ARG A 118 -4.49 10.27 -11.72
C ARG A 118 -4.55 11.58 -12.50
N ILE A 119 -5.31 12.58 -12.03
CA ILE A 119 -5.33 13.93 -12.62
C ILE A 119 -3.94 14.57 -12.55
N LYS A 120 -3.30 14.50 -11.38
CA LYS A 120 -1.94 15.03 -11.19
C LYS A 120 -0.89 14.27 -11.99
N SER A 121 -0.96 12.93 -12.00
CA SER A 121 -0.04 12.04 -12.70
C SER A 121 1.44 12.46 -12.50
N ASN A 122 2.18 12.63 -13.60
CA ASN A 122 3.53 13.14 -13.68
C ASN A 122 3.60 14.61 -14.14
N ALA A 123 2.48 15.32 -14.18
CA ALA A 123 2.42 16.69 -14.68
C ALA A 123 3.06 17.67 -13.68
N THR A 124 3.65 18.74 -14.22
CA THR A 124 4.02 19.91 -13.42
C THR A 124 2.79 20.74 -13.05
N TYR A 125 2.95 21.65 -12.10
CA TYR A 125 1.88 22.57 -11.72
C TYR A 125 1.44 23.42 -12.92
N GLU A 126 2.41 23.89 -13.71
CA GLU A 126 2.19 24.71 -14.91
C GLU A 126 1.41 23.94 -15.97
N GLU A 127 1.78 22.67 -16.21
CA GLU A 127 1.05 21.80 -17.14
C GLU A 127 -0.39 21.56 -16.68
N ILE A 128 -0.62 21.35 -15.37
CA ILE A 128 -1.96 21.20 -14.80
C ILE A 128 -2.77 22.49 -15.00
N GLN A 129 -2.17 23.66 -14.78
CA GLN A 129 -2.84 24.95 -14.97
C GLN A 129 -3.26 25.15 -16.42
N MET A 130 -2.38 24.85 -17.38
CA MET A 130 -2.69 24.94 -18.81
C MET A 130 -3.87 24.04 -19.21
N VAL A 131 -3.91 22.80 -18.70
CA VAL A 131 -5.03 21.88 -18.92
C VAL A 131 -6.32 22.44 -18.30
N ALA A 132 -6.25 22.96 -17.09
CA ALA A 132 -7.40 23.53 -16.40
C ALA A 132 -7.97 24.75 -17.15
N ASP A 133 -7.11 25.64 -17.63
CA ASP A 133 -7.50 26.84 -18.38
C ASP A 133 -8.17 26.45 -19.71
N TRP A 134 -7.61 25.47 -20.42
CA TRP A 134 -8.21 24.96 -21.66
C TRP A 134 -9.59 24.33 -21.41
N VAL A 135 -9.75 23.50 -20.39
CA VAL A 135 -11.05 22.89 -20.02
C VAL A 135 -12.06 23.94 -19.57
N LYS A 136 -11.63 25.05 -18.95
CA LYS A 136 -12.53 26.12 -18.52
C LYS A 136 -13.00 26.99 -19.70
N ALA A 137 -12.18 27.14 -20.73
CA ALA A 137 -12.47 27.94 -21.90
C ALA A 137 -13.32 27.21 -22.96
N ASN A 138 -13.61 25.91 -22.78
CA ASN A 138 -14.35 25.06 -23.70
C ASN A 138 -15.44 24.28 -22.96
#